data_AF-A0A9Q7TLR7-F1
#
_entry.id   AF-A0A9Q7TLR7-F1
#
_cell.length_a   1.000
_cell.length_b   1.000
_cell.length_c   1.000
_cell.angle_alpha   90.00
_cell.angle_beta   90.00
_cell.angle_gamma   90.00
#
_symmetry.space_group_name_H-M   'P 1'
#
loop_
_entity.id
_entity.type
_entity.pdbx_description
1 polymer ?
#
loop_
_entity_poly.entity_id
_entity_poly.type
_entity_poly.pdbx_seq_one_letter_code
_entity_poly.pdbx_strand_id
1 'polypeptide(L)' 'MTRGNQRDLARAKNQKKLAEQNKGKRSESNTSIAARKEADAAALRAKQAAKAAKAAAEGAGGGK' A
#
# COMPACT_ATOMS: atom_id res chain seq x y z
N MET A 1 -6.89 -24.39 -38.87
CA MET A 1 -6.93 -23.02 -38.28
C MET A 1 -7.60 -22.94 -36.89
N THR A 2 -8.38 -23.92 -36.44
CA THR A 2 -9.22 -23.85 -35.23
C THR A 2 -8.50 -24.01 -33.87
N ARG A 3 -7.23 -24.45 -33.83
CA ARG A 3 -6.46 -24.60 -32.56
C ARG A 3 -5.39 -23.54 -32.31
N GLY A 4 -4.83 -22.94 -33.35
CA GLY A 4 -3.85 -21.84 -33.21
C GLY A 4 -4.49 -20.65 -32.51
N ASN A 5 -5.67 -20.24 -32.98
CA ASN A 5 -6.45 -19.16 -32.39
C ASN A 5 -6.80 -19.41 -30.90
N GLN A 6 -7.12 -20.65 -30.53
CA GLN A 6 -7.41 -21.01 -29.13
C GLN A 6 -6.16 -20.92 -28.25
N ARG A 7 -4.99 -21.31 -28.76
CA ARG A 7 -3.72 -21.24 -28.03
C ARG A 7 -3.28 -19.78 -27.86
N ASP A 8 -3.45 -18.96 -28.89
CA ASP A 8 -3.12 -17.54 -28.84
C ASP A 8 -4.03 -16.78 -27.87
N LEU A 9 -5.34 -17.07 -27.88
CA LEU A 9 -6.29 -16.54 -26.89
C LEU A 9 -5.93 -16.97 -25.46
N ALA A 10 -5.52 -18.23 -25.25
CA ALA A 10 -5.11 -18.71 -23.94
C ALA A 10 -3.84 -18.01 -23.45
N ARG A 11 -2.84 -17.79 -24.31
CA ARG A 11 -1.65 -17.00 -23.96
C ARG A 11 -2.00 -15.57 -23.62
N ALA A 12 -2.85 -14.92 -24.41
CA ALA A 12 -3.29 -13.56 -24.14
C ALA A 12 -4.05 -13.45 -22.80
N LYS A 13 -4.93 -14.40 -22.49
CA LYS A 13 -5.63 -14.47 -21.20
C LYS A 13 -4.67 -14.69 -20.03
N ASN A 14 -3.69 -15.57 -20.17
CA ASN A 14 -2.69 -15.81 -19.14
C ASN A 14 -1.79 -14.59 -18.92
N GLN A 15 -1.35 -13.91 -19.97
CA GLN A 15 -0.57 -12.68 -19.86
C GLN A 15 -1.36 -11.56 -19.17
N LYS A 16 -2.65 -11.38 -19.54
CA LYS A 16 -3.53 -10.43 -18.85
C LYS A 16 -3.70 -10.77 -17.38
N LYS A 17 -3.94 -12.04 -17.04
CA LYS A 17 -4.08 -12.49 -15.65
C LYS A 17 -2.79 -12.26 -14.85
N LEU A 18 -1.63 -12.51 -15.44
CA LEU A 18 -0.32 -12.27 -14.81
C LEU A 18 -0.09 -10.76 -14.60
N ALA A 19 -0.44 -9.93 -15.58
CA ALA A 19 -0.35 -8.48 -15.47
C ALA A 19 -1.28 -7.93 -14.38
N GLU A 20 -2.52 -8.43 -14.28
CA GLU A 20 -3.47 -8.06 -13.23
C GLU A 20 -2.99 -8.50 -11.84
N GLN A 21 -2.44 -9.72 -11.72
CA GLN A 21 -1.86 -10.19 -10.47
C GLN A 21 -0.65 -9.36 -10.04
N ASN A 22 0.15 -8.89 -10.99
CA ASN A 22 1.31 -8.02 -10.72
C ASN A 22 0.92 -6.55 -10.57
N LYS A 23 -0.29 -6.15 -10.98
CA LYS A 23 -0.79 -4.78 -10.83
C LYS A 23 -0.97 -4.48 -9.34
N GLY A 24 -0.16 -3.56 -8.83
CA GLY A 24 -0.13 -3.21 -7.40
C GLY A 24 0.89 -4.00 -6.58
N LYS A 25 1.44 -5.11 -7.10
CA LYS A 25 2.66 -5.71 -6.54
C LYS A 25 3.84 -4.86 -7.02
N ARG A 26 4.21 -3.86 -6.21
CA ARG A 26 5.45 -3.11 -6.46
C ARG A 26 6.61 -4.08 -6.28
N SER A 27 7.45 -4.21 -7.31
CA SER A 27 8.70 -4.99 -7.25
C SER A 27 9.71 -4.24 -6.38
N GLU A 28 9.43 -4.21 -5.09
CA GLU A 28 10.25 -3.59 -4.06
C GLU A 28 11.19 -4.64 -3.51
N SER A 29 12.48 -4.32 -3.43
CA SER A 29 13.44 -5.17 -2.73
C SER A 29 13.06 -5.24 -1.24
N ASN A 30 13.44 -6.32 -0.55
CA ASN A 30 13.14 -6.48 0.88
C ASN A 30 13.58 -5.27 1.72
N THR A 31 14.66 -4.60 1.31
CA THR A 31 15.17 -3.37 1.92
C THR A 31 14.20 -2.19 1.78
N SER A 32 13.57 -1.99 0.61
CA SER A 32 12.62 -0.88 0.42
C SER A 32 11.28 -1.13 1.11
N ILE A 33 10.92 -2.39 1.39
CA ILE A 33 9.77 -2.73 2.23
C ILE A 33 10.02 -2.38 3.70
N ALA A 34 11.20 -2.69 4.24
CA ALA A 34 11.55 -2.36 5.62
C ALA A 34 11.57 -0.84 5.86
N ALA A 35 12.24 -0.09 4.98
CA ALA A 35 12.31 1.37 5.06
C ALA A 35 10.92 2.03 5.02
N ARG A 36 9.98 1.51 4.21
CA ARG A 36 8.59 2.02 4.18
C ARG A 36 7.85 1.74 5.48
N LYS A 37 7.99 0.54 6.04
CA LYS A 37 7.37 0.19 7.33
C LYS A 37 7.85 1.11 8.45
N GLU A 38 9.15 1.43 8.47
CA GLU A 38 9.73 2.37 9.43
C GLU A 38 9.20 3.79 9.23
N ALA A 39 9.12 4.27 7.99
CA ALA A 39 8.55 5.57 7.66
C ALA A 39 7.07 5.68 8.05
N ASP A 40 6.28 4.65 7.73
CA ASP A 40 4.85 4.59 8.08
C ASP A 40 4.65 4.55 9.60
N ALA A 41 5.49 3.81 10.33
CA ALA A 41 5.46 3.75 11.78
C ALA A 41 5.85 5.10 12.41
N ALA A 42 6.83 5.81 11.86
CA ALA A 42 7.23 7.13 12.30
C ALA A 42 6.10 8.16 12.09
N ALA A 43 5.46 8.13 10.92
CA ALA A 43 4.32 8.99 10.61
C ALA A 43 3.13 8.74 11.55
N LEU A 44 2.84 7.47 11.88
CA LEU A 44 1.80 7.13 12.86
C LEU A 44 2.13 7.63 14.26
N ARG A 45 3.37 7.45 14.74
CA ARG A 45 3.79 7.98 16.05
C ARG A 45 3.70 9.50 16.09
N ALA A 46 4.16 10.19 15.06
CA ALA A 46 4.06 11.64 14.97
C ALA A 46 2.59 12.10 14.98
N LYS A 47 1.71 11.42 14.25
CA LYS A 47 0.28 11.72 14.25
C LYS A 47 -0.38 11.46 15.59
N GLN A 48 0.00 10.39 16.30
CA GLN A 48 -0.48 10.11 17.65
C GLN A 48 -0.01 11.17 18.64
N ALA A 49 1.26 11.55 18.60
CA ALA A 49 1.81 12.61 19.45
C ALA A 49 1.11 13.96 19.19
N ALA A 50 0.91 14.32 17.91
CA ALA A 50 0.17 15.53 17.55
C ALA A 50 -1.28 15.49 18.02
N LYS A 51 -1.95 14.34 17.89
CA LYS A 51 -3.33 14.17 18.39
C LYS A 51 -3.41 14.25 19.92
N ALA A 52 -2.45 13.66 20.63
CA ALA A 52 -2.36 13.73 22.08
C ALA A 52 -2.09 15.17 22.56
N ALA A 53 -1.17 15.89 21.91
CA ALA A 53 -0.90 17.29 22.19
C ALA A 53 -2.12 18.18 21.94
N LYS A 54 -2.85 17.95 20.83
CA LYS A 54 -4.10 18.67 20.53
C LYS A 54 -5.18 18.38 21.56
N ALA A 55 -5.35 17.11 21.96
CA ALA A 55 -6.31 16.73 22.99
C ALA A 55 -5.97 17.31 24.37
N ALA A 56 -4.68 17.41 24.73
CA ALA A 56 -4.23 18.04 25.96
C ALA A 56 -4.47 19.56 25.94
N ALA A 57 -4.25 20.22 24.80
CA ALA A 57 -4.54 21.65 24.63
C ALA A 57 -6.05 21.95 24.67
N GLU A 58 -6.88 21.09 24.07
CA GLU A 58 -8.35 21.24 24.09
C GLU A 58 -8.94 20.90 25.48
N GLY A 59 -8.34 19.97 26.23
CA GLY A 59 -8.75 19.65 27.60
C GLY A 59 -8.40 20.71 28.65
N ALA A 60 -7.34 21.49 28.42
CA ALA A 60 -6.92 22.56 29.33
C ALA A 60 -7.74 23.87 29.18
N GLY A 61 -8.47 24.03 28.08
CA GLY A 61 -9.25 25.25 27.78
C GLY A 61 -10.72 25.22 28.21
N GLY A 62 -11.27 24.05 28.57
CA GLY A 62 -12.70 23.87 28.88
C GLY A 62 -13.07 23.87 30.36
N GLY A 63 -12.10 24.08 31.26
CA GLY A 63 -12.31 24.10 32.71
C GLY A 63 -12.01 25.47 33.31
N LYS A 64 -12.87 26.46 33.06
CA LYS A 64 -12.91 27.70 33.86
C LYS A 64 -14.26 28.38 33.76
#